data_AF-A0A7S0Y8F7-F1
#
_entry.id   AF-A0A7S0Y8F7-F1
#
_cell.length_a   1.000
_cell.length_b   1.000
_cell.length_c   1.000
_cell.angle_alpha   90.00
_cell.angle_beta   90.00
_cell.angle_gamma   90.00
#
_symmetry.space_group_name_H-M   'P 1'
#
loop_
_entity.id
_entity.type
_entity.pdbx_description
1 polymer ?
#
loop_
_entity_poly.entity_id
_entity_poly.type
_entity_poly.pdbx_seq_one_letter_code
_entity_poly.pdbx_strand_id
1 'polypeptide(L)'
;NMTRLHLSHNHLTGSIPHTFKSGDVDIRPIEYLNLYSNKLTGTIPDNLRFRQIKFADLGHNQFQGTLPDDIGEKWVELRFLYLDNNDFTGTIPESYPTTGNTRMEAMTFNHNRLTGKVPGKFTNNKLLEFNVQDNLFTEIDSEVCKQSVFIRGEMVEFKADCDICECEPYCELKCGVETKAPKL
;
A
#
# COMPACT_ATOMS: atom_id res chain seq x y z
N ASN A 1 23.12 14.86 -6.43
CA ASN A 1 23.15 14.36 -5.04
C ASN A 1 21.71 14.20 -4.56
N MET A 2 21.00 13.17 -5.03
CA MET A 2 19.54 13.11 -4.95
C MET A 2 19.10 12.02 -3.97
N THR A 3 18.55 12.41 -2.84
CA THR A 3 17.89 11.52 -1.86
C THR A 3 16.36 11.55 -2.00
N ARG A 4 15.85 12.50 -2.81
CA ARG A 4 14.44 12.71 -3.08
C ARG A 4 14.23 12.78 -4.58
N LEU A 5 13.48 11.85 -5.13
CA LEU A 5 13.05 11.85 -6.52
C LEU A 5 11.57 12.22 -6.56
N HIS A 6 11.28 13.45 -6.97
CA HIS A 6 9.93 13.98 -7.08
C HIS A 6 9.61 14.26 -8.54
N LEU A 7 8.75 13.43 -9.12
CA LEU A 7 8.35 13.44 -10.53
C LEU A 7 6.82 13.44 -10.70
N SER A 8 6.06 13.82 -9.66
CA SER A 8 4.60 13.76 -9.72
C SER A 8 3.98 14.78 -10.65
N HIS A 9 2.77 14.50 -11.12
CA HIS A 9 2.01 15.35 -12.04
C HIS A 9 2.73 15.62 -13.35
N ASN A 10 3.22 14.55 -13.97
CA ASN A 10 3.88 14.61 -15.27
C ASN A 10 3.18 13.67 -16.27
N HIS A 11 3.74 13.59 -17.48
CA HIS A 11 3.27 12.70 -18.53
C HIS A 11 4.24 11.53 -18.74
N LEU A 12 4.93 11.08 -17.68
CA LEU A 12 5.90 10.00 -17.79
C LEU A 12 5.18 8.70 -18.18
N THR A 13 5.74 8.00 -19.16
CA THR A 13 5.24 6.74 -19.72
C THR A 13 6.28 5.64 -19.60
N GLY A 14 5.90 4.39 -19.90
CA GLY A 14 6.77 3.22 -19.78
C GLY A 14 6.77 2.68 -18.35
N SER A 15 7.71 1.77 -18.05
CA SER A 15 7.76 1.08 -16.76
C SER A 15 8.92 1.54 -15.89
N ILE A 16 8.86 1.22 -14.61
CA ILE A 16 10.04 1.32 -13.74
C ILE A 16 11.05 0.27 -14.23
N PRO A 17 12.27 0.66 -14.64
CA PRO A 17 13.21 -0.30 -15.18
C PRO A 17 13.78 -1.18 -14.08
N HIS A 18 13.98 -2.48 -14.36
CA HIS A 18 14.66 -3.41 -13.45
C HIS A 18 16.06 -2.95 -13.04
N THR A 19 16.69 -2.05 -13.80
CA THR A 19 18.00 -1.47 -13.47
C THR A 19 17.92 -0.32 -12.46
N PHE A 20 16.72 0.12 -12.07
CA PHE A 20 16.55 1.17 -11.08
C PHE A 20 17.02 0.68 -9.70
N LYS A 21 18.14 1.21 -9.23
CA LYS A 21 18.77 0.86 -7.97
C LYS A 21 18.92 2.09 -7.09
N SER A 22 18.85 1.91 -5.78
CA SER A 22 19.17 2.93 -4.79
C SER A 22 19.80 2.28 -3.55
N GLY A 23 20.84 2.89 -2.99
CA GLY A 23 21.50 2.39 -1.78
C GLY A 23 22.50 1.25 -2.02
N ASP A 24 23.19 1.28 -3.17
CA ASP A 24 24.36 0.44 -3.46
C ASP A 24 25.66 1.22 -3.18
N VAL A 25 26.84 0.57 -3.23
CA VAL A 25 28.15 1.16 -2.84
C VAL A 25 28.39 2.54 -3.46
N ASP A 26 28.02 2.70 -4.74
CA ASP A 26 28.21 3.94 -5.51
C ASP A 26 26.92 4.76 -5.69
N ILE A 27 25.77 4.25 -5.26
CA ILE A 27 24.46 4.87 -5.47
C ILE A 27 23.87 5.28 -4.13
N ARG A 28 23.82 6.59 -3.89
CA ARG A 28 23.19 7.13 -2.70
C ARG A 28 21.74 6.67 -2.58
N PRO A 29 21.27 6.40 -1.36
CA PRO A 29 19.94 5.89 -1.18
C PRO A 29 18.88 6.98 -1.35
N ILE A 30 17.77 6.58 -1.96
CA ILE A 30 16.55 7.37 -2.06
C ILE A 30 15.74 7.16 -0.79
N GLU A 31 15.31 8.26 -0.19
CA GLU A 31 14.44 8.30 0.97
C GLU A 31 13.00 8.67 0.60
N TYR A 32 12.81 9.35 -0.54
CA TYR A 32 11.53 9.86 -0.99
C TYR A 32 11.39 9.62 -2.50
N LEU A 33 10.41 8.80 -2.89
CA LEU A 33 10.04 8.56 -4.27
C LEU A 33 8.59 9.00 -4.46
N ASN A 34 8.37 9.97 -5.33
CA ASN A 34 7.02 10.41 -5.69
C ASN A 34 6.86 10.41 -7.21
N LEU A 35 6.10 9.43 -7.70
CA LEU A 35 5.73 9.20 -9.10
C LEU A 35 4.22 9.43 -9.33
N TYR A 36 3.51 9.96 -8.34
CA TYR A 36 2.07 10.19 -8.35
C TYR A 36 1.60 10.92 -9.62
N SER A 37 0.43 10.54 -10.15
CA SER A 37 -0.21 11.22 -11.28
C SER A 37 0.69 11.31 -12.51
N ASN A 38 0.89 10.15 -13.13
CA ASN A 38 1.63 9.95 -14.37
C ASN A 38 0.89 8.93 -15.26
N LYS A 39 1.55 8.44 -16.31
CA LYS A 39 1.06 7.39 -17.21
C LYS A 39 2.01 6.19 -17.21
N LEU A 40 2.63 5.91 -16.07
CA LEU A 40 3.55 4.79 -15.93
C LEU A 40 2.77 3.47 -15.97
N THR A 41 3.38 2.45 -16.56
CA THR A 41 2.78 1.14 -16.86
C THR A 41 3.70 0.02 -16.38
N GLY A 42 3.29 -1.24 -16.57
CA GLY A 42 4.09 -2.41 -16.19
C GLY A 42 3.95 -2.75 -14.71
N THR A 43 4.86 -3.59 -14.19
CA THR A 43 4.83 -4.04 -12.79
C THR A 43 5.80 -3.24 -11.92
N ILE A 44 5.66 -3.36 -10.59
CA ILE A 44 6.75 -3.00 -9.68
C ILE A 44 7.82 -4.09 -9.81
N PRO A 45 9.07 -3.77 -10.21
CA PRO A 45 10.10 -4.78 -10.35
C PRO A 45 10.45 -5.42 -9.01
N ASP A 46 10.45 -6.76 -8.97
CA ASP A 46 10.74 -7.48 -7.72
C ASP A 46 12.13 -7.11 -7.19
N ASN A 47 13.11 -6.89 -8.05
CA ASN A 47 14.47 -6.59 -7.61
C ASN A 47 14.68 -5.17 -7.03
N LEU A 48 13.62 -4.36 -6.88
CA LEU A 48 13.70 -3.03 -6.24
C LEU A 48 13.96 -3.14 -4.74
N ARG A 49 15.21 -2.88 -4.34
CA ARG A 49 15.63 -2.85 -2.95
C ARG A 49 15.92 -1.42 -2.50
N PHE A 50 15.00 -0.81 -1.77
CA PHE A 50 15.18 0.53 -1.21
C PHE A 50 15.23 0.48 0.32
N ARG A 51 16.41 0.20 0.88
CA ARG A 51 16.52 0.00 2.34
C ARG A 51 16.27 1.26 3.15
N GLN A 52 16.53 2.45 2.61
CA GLN A 52 16.31 3.72 3.30
C GLN A 52 15.08 4.52 2.81
N ILE A 53 14.23 3.94 1.94
CA ILE A 53 13.02 4.63 1.51
C ILE A 53 12.07 4.81 2.68
N LYS A 54 11.53 6.01 2.84
CA LYS A 54 10.57 6.37 3.89
C LYS A 54 9.20 6.70 3.30
N PHE A 55 9.19 7.22 2.08
CA PHE A 55 7.97 7.62 1.36
C PHE A 55 8.06 7.10 -0.07
N ALA A 56 7.03 6.36 -0.48
CA ALA A 56 6.86 5.89 -1.84
C ALA A 56 5.41 6.13 -2.29
N ASP A 57 5.24 6.98 -3.29
CA ASP A 57 3.95 7.25 -3.90
C ASP A 57 4.00 6.93 -5.39
N LEU A 58 3.26 5.90 -5.78
CA LEU A 58 3.10 5.40 -7.14
C LEU A 58 1.64 5.53 -7.60
N GLY A 59 0.81 6.27 -6.85
CA GLY A 59 -0.62 6.37 -7.09
C GLY A 59 -0.96 7.08 -8.39
N HIS A 60 -2.19 6.90 -8.88
CA HIS A 60 -2.69 7.51 -10.11
C HIS A 60 -1.76 7.27 -11.32
N ASN A 61 -1.55 5.99 -11.62
CA ASN A 61 -0.78 5.53 -12.78
C ASN A 61 -1.56 4.38 -13.46
N GLN A 62 -0.88 3.61 -14.31
CA GLN A 62 -1.42 2.45 -15.03
C GLN A 62 -0.58 1.20 -14.72
N PHE A 63 -0.01 1.12 -13.51
CA PHE A 63 0.73 -0.07 -13.08
C PHE A 63 -0.20 -1.27 -13.00
N GLN A 64 0.29 -2.43 -13.41
CA GLN A 64 -0.48 -3.66 -13.56
C GLN A 64 0.29 -4.85 -12.96
N GLY A 65 -0.31 -6.04 -13.01
CA GLY A 65 0.29 -7.27 -12.48
C GLY A 65 0.14 -7.39 -10.96
N THR A 66 0.92 -8.28 -10.35
CA THR A 66 0.86 -8.58 -8.91
C THR A 66 1.81 -7.69 -8.11
N LEU A 67 1.50 -7.56 -6.82
CA LEU A 67 2.39 -6.93 -5.85
C LEU A 67 3.58 -7.84 -5.51
N PRO A 68 4.82 -7.33 -5.38
CA PRO A 68 5.99 -8.13 -5.00
C PRO A 68 5.84 -8.75 -3.61
N ASP A 69 6.15 -10.03 -3.47
CA ASP A 69 5.90 -10.80 -2.24
C ASP A 69 6.93 -10.58 -1.12
N ASP A 70 8.02 -9.86 -1.38
CA ASP A 70 9.13 -9.64 -0.45
C ASP A 70 9.42 -8.16 -0.17
N ILE A 71 8.45 -7.27 -0.45
CA ILE A 71 8.61 -5.83 -0.20
C ILE A 71 8.94 -5.53 1.27
N GLY A 72 8.37 -6.29 2.22
CA GLY A 72 8.60 -6.13 3.65
C GLY A 72 10.07 -6.36 4.03
N GLU A 73 10.76 -7.26 3.32
CA GLU A 73 12.17 -7.51 3.52
C GLU A 73 13.04 -6.43 2.87
N LYS A 74 12.56 -5.77 1.82
CA LYS A 74 13.34 -4.84 1.00
C LYS A 74 13.20 -3.39 1.46
N TRP A 75 12.02 -2.97 1.92
CA TRP A 75 11.65 -1.58 2.20
C TRP A 75 11.45 -1.38 3.71
N VAL A 76 12.53 -1.62 4.45
CA VAL A 76 12.51 -1.76 5.92
C VAL A 76 12.36 -0.46 6.70
N GLU A 77 12.58 0.70 6.08
CA GLU A 77 12.40 2.03 6.71
C GLU A 77 11.14 2.76 6.22
N LEU A 78 10.30 2.09 5.42
CA LEU A 78 9.12 2.70 4.81
C LEU A 78 8.10 3.11 5.86
N ARG A 79 7.51 4.30 5.68
CA ARG A 79 6.45 4.86 6.53
C ARG A 79 5.16 5.09 5.76
N PHE A 80 5.26 5.46 4.48
CA PHE A 80 4.12 5.79 3.64
C PHE A 80 4.24 5.06 2.30
N LEU A 81 3.23 4.28 1.97
CA LEU A 81 3.11 3.57 0.69
C LEU A 81 1.77 3.87 0.05
N TYR A 82 1.80 4.58 -1.08
CA TYR A 82 0.60 4.89 -1.85
C TYR A 82 0.64 4.17 -3.19
N LEU A 83 -0.29 3.22 -3.40
CA LEU A 83 -0.45 2.43 -4.61
C LEU A 83 -1.85 2.57 -5.23
N ASP A 84 -2.65 3.51 -4.73
CA ASP A 84 -4.02 3.72 -5.15
C ASP A 84 -4.15 4.15 -6.62
N ASN A 85 -5.33 3.94 -7.21
CA ASN A 85 -5.64 4.33 -8.58
C ASN A 85 -4.63 3.78 -9.60
N ASN A 86 -4.56 2.45 -9.66
CA ASN A 86 -3.76 1.67 -10.61
C ASN A 86 -4.56 0.44 -11.07
N ASP A 87 -3.91 -0.46 -11.80
CA ASP A 87 -4.50 -1.69 -12.33
C ASP A 87 -3.88 -2.96 -11.70
N PHE A 88 -3.41 -2.87 -10.44
CA PHE A 88 -2.84 -4.03 -9.74
C PHE A 88 -3.86 -5.15 -9.55
N THR A 89 -3.40 -6.39 -9.64
CA THR A 89 -4.19 -7.64 -9.59
C THR A 89 -3.56 -8.64 -8.60
N GLY A 90 -4.23 -9.77 -8.36
CA GLY A 90 -3.76 -10.76 -7.39
C GLY A 90 -4.07 -10.36 -5.95
N THR A 91 -3.31 -10.83 -4.97
CA THR A 91 -3.54 -10.58 -3.55
C THR A 91 -2.57 -9.52 -2.99
N ILE A 92 -2.81 -9.01 -1.79
CA ILE A 92 -1.78 -8.35 -0.99
C ILE A 92 -0.95 -9.45 -0.29
N PRO A 93 0.36 -9.58 -0.57
CA PRO A 93 1.21 -10.59 0.07
C PRO A 93 1.33 -10.42 1.60
N GLU A 94 1.49 -11.53 2.32
CA GLU A 94 1.66 -11.56 3.78
C GLU A 94 2.91 -10.84 4.32
N SER A 95 3.84 -10.44 3.44
CA SER A 95 4.98 -9.61 3.83
C SER A 95 4.60 -8.14 4.02
N TYR A 96 3.52 -7.65 3.39
CA TYR A 96 3.12 -6.25 3.43
C TYR A 96 2.89 -5.74 4.87
N PRO A 97 2.18 -6.46 5.75
CA PRO A 97 2.03 -6.06 7.15
C PRO A 97 3.34 -5.90 7.93
N THR A 98 4.45 -6.49 7.48
CA THR A 98 5.77 -6.37 8.11
C THR A 98 6.65 -5.25 7.52
N THR A 99 6.19 -4.61 6.44
CA THR A 99 6.90 -3.52 5.76
C THR A 99 7.14 -2.33 6.70
N GLY A 100 8.28 -1.68 6.55
CA GLY A 100 8.66 -0.55 7.40
C GLY A 100 9.13 -0.93 8.80
N ASN A 101 9.18 -2.22 9.13
CA ASN A 101 9.70 -2.72 10.41
C ASN A 101 9.16 -1.94 11.61
N THR A 102 7.83 -1.98 11.82
CA THR A 102 7.07 -1.26 12.87
C THR A 102 6.88 0.25 12.65
N ARG A 103 7.36 0.80 11.52
CA ARG A 103 7.28 2.25 11.20
C ARG A 103 6.18 2.62 10.24
N MET A 104 5.42 1.66 9.74
CA MET A 104 4.38 1.96 8.77
C MET A 104 3.31 2.86 9.40
N GLU A 105 2.97 3.92 8.68
CA GLU A 105 2.00 4.95 9.06
C GLU A 105 0.84 5.04 8.06
N ALA A 106 1.09 4.84 6.77
CA ALA A 106 0.02 4.82 5.76
C ALA A 106 0.25 3.75 4.69
N MET A 107 -0.81 3.03 4.33
CA MET A 107 -0.86 2.19 3.15
C MET A 107 -2.18 2.39 2.40
N THR A 108 -2.11 2.76 1.11
CA THR A 108 -3.29 2.84 0.25
C THR A 108 -3.16 1.88 -0.94
N PHE A 109 -4.23 1.12 -1.16
CA PHE A 109 -4.39 0.16 -2.25
C PHE A 109 -5.68 0.38 -3.02
N ASN A 110 -6.45 1.41 -2.66
CA ASN A 110 -7.78 1.60 -3.20
C ASN A 110 -7.81 1.83 -4.70
N HIS A 111 -8.95 1.54 -5.34
CA HIS A 111 -9.12 1.71 -6.79
C HIS A 111 -8.05 0.90 -7.57
N ASN A 112 -8.05 -0.40 -7.32
CA ASN A 112 -7.26 -1.40 -8.03
C ASN A 112 -8.16 -2.62 -8.34
N ARG A 113 -7.57 -3.73 -8.77
CA ARG A 113 -8.25 -5.00 -9.04
C ARG A 113 -7.68 -6.12 -8.15
N LEU A 114 -7.24 -5.77 -6.95
CA LEU A 114 -6.71 -6.73 -5.98
C LEU A 114 -7.84 -7.59 -5.43
N THR A 115 -7.53 -8.83 -5.08
CA THR A 115 -8.46 -9.92 -4.77
C THR A 115 -8.05 -10.64 -3.49
N GLY A 116 -8.93 -11.52 -3.01
CA GLY A 116 -8.64 -12.41 -1.88
C GLY A 116 -8.69 -11.69 -0.53
N LYS A 117 -7.93 -12.21 0.43
CA LYS A 117 -7.88 -11.70 1.80
C LYS A 117 -6.92 -10.53 1.93
N VAL A 118 -7.34 -9.48 2.65
CA VAL A 118 -6.43 -8.42 3.12
C VAL A 118 -5.67 -8.93 4.36
N PRO A 119 -4.33 -9.04 4.32
CA PRO A 119 -3.55 -9.57 5.44
C PRO A 119 -3.46 -8.56 6.61
N GLY A 120 -3.47 -9.06 7.85
CA GLY A 120 -3.69 -8.21 9.04
C GLY A 120 -2.66 -8.26 10.15
N LYS A 121 -1.62 -9.11 10.05
CA LYS A 121 -0.60 -9.26 11.11
C LYS A 121 0.45 -8.16 11.09
N PHE A 122 0.01 -6.92 11.25
CA PHE A 122 0.91 -5.77 11.35
C PHE A 122 1.66 -5.81 12.69
N THR A 123 2.96 -6.07 12.67
CA THR A 123 3.79 -6.16 13.87
C THR A 123 4.02 -4.77 14.48
N ASN A 124 3.24 -4.36 15.47
CA ASN A 124 3.40 -3.10 16.22
C ASN A 124 3.55 -1.83 15.35
N ASN A 125 2.98 -1.82 14.13
CA ASN A 125 2.99 -0.64 13.29
C ASN A 125 2.10 0.46 13.87
N LYS A 126 2.45 1.71 13.60
CA LYS A 126 1.66 2.90 13.92
C LYS A 126 0.78 3.28 12.74
N LEU A 127 0.04 2.31 12.19
CA LEU A 127 -0.76 2.53 11.00
C LEU A 127 -1.88 3.54 11.31
N LEU A 128 -1.82 4.73 10.72
CA LEU A 128 -2.80 5.80 10.89
C LEU A 128 -3.80 5.84 9.73
N GLU A 129 -3.36 5.38 8.55
CA GLU A 129 -4.16 5.34 7.33
C GLU A 129 -4.05 3.97 6.67
N PHE A 130 -5.20 3.33 6.42
CA PHE A 130 -5.27 2.10 5.67
C PHE A 130 -6.50 2.09 4.78
N ASN A 131 -6.27 2.08 3.47
CA ASN A 131 -7.33 2.18 2.48
C ASN A 131 -7.26 1.04 1.47
N VAL A 132 -8.27 0.17 1.50
CA VAL A 132 -8.41 -1.01 0.63
C VAL A 132 -9.72 -1.00 -0.17
N GLN A 133 -10.51 0.08 -0.09
CA GLN A 133 -11.79 0.23 -0.80
C GLN A 133 -11.62 0.13 -2.33
N ASP A 134 -12.72 -0.12 -3.04
CA ASP A 134 -12.77 -0.20 -4.50
C ASP A 134 -11.75 -1.20 -5.07
N ASN A 135 -11.86 -2.43 -4.58
CA ASN A 135 -11.13 -3.61 -5.04
C ASN A 135 -12.08 -4.82 -5.14
N LEU A 136 -11.51 -5.99 -5.37
CA LEU A 136 -12.18 -7.29 -5.44
C LEU A 136 -11.81 -8.19 -4.24
N PHE A 137 -11.42 -7.59 -3.11
CA PHE A 137 -11.15 -8.33 -1.87
C PHE A 137 -12.42 -9.03 -1.38
N THR A 138 -12.23 -10.19 -0.76
CA THR A 138 -13.32 -11.04 -0.26
C THR A 138 -13.47 -10.99 1.26
N GLU A 139 -12.42 -10.60 1.96
CA GLU A 139 -12.39 -10.50 3.42
C GLU A 139 -11.22 -9.64 3.89
N ILE A 140 -11.34 -9.13 5.12
CA ILE A 140 -10.25 -8.48 5.85
C ILE A 140 -9.84 -9.40 6.99
N ASP A 141 -8.54 -9.65 7.15
CA ASP A 141 -8.07 -10.40 8.30
C ASP A 141 -8.45 -9.68 9.61
N SER A 142 -9.18 -10.37 10.49
CA SER A 142 -9.57 -9.87 11.80
C SER A 142 -8.42 -9.33 12.66
N GLU A 143 -7.16 -9.72 12.40
CA GLU A 143 -5.99 -9.16 13.06
C GLU A 143 -5.79 -7.67 12.76
N VAL A 144 -6.26 -7.16 11.60
CA VAL A 144 -6.27 -5.71 11.29
C VAL A 144 -6.99 -4.96 12.41
N CYS A 145 -8.18 -5.42 12.80
CA CYS A 145 -9.01 -4.75 13.79
C CYS A 145 -8.45 -4.84 15.21
N LYS A 146 -7.44 -5.69 15.44
CA LYS A 146 -6.78 -5.88 16.74
C LYS A 146 -5.53 -5.01 16.90
N GLN A 147 -5.14 -4.24 15.90
CA GLN A 147 -4.00 -3.35 16.06
C GLN A 147 -4.31 -2.25 17.09
N SER A 148 -3.28 -1.81 17.82
CA SER A 148 -3.44 -0.81 18.88
C SER A 148 -4.06 0.49 18.39
N VAL A 149 -3.84 0.84 17.13
CA VAL A 149 -4.39 2.05 16.50
C VAL A 149 -5.91 2.03 16.39
N PHE A 150 -6.52 0.86 16.15
CA PHE A 150 -7.97 0.68 16.20
C PHE A 150 -8.47 0.69 17.64
N ILE A 151 -7.78 -0.01 18.55
CA ILE A 151 -8.18 -0.14 19.96
C ILE A 151 -8.12 1.20 20.71
N ARG A 152 -7.10 2.02 20.42
CA ARG A 152 -6.87 3.30 21.10
C ARG A 152 -7.50 4.49 20.39
N GLY A 153 -8.11 4.29 19.21
CA GLY A 153 -8.67 5.37 18.39
C GLY A 153 -7.61 6.31 17.80
N GLU A 154 -6.38 5.82 17.60
CA GLU A 154 -5.30 6.58 16.94
C GLU A 154 -5.45 6.55 15.40
N MET A 155 -6.20 5.58 14.88
CA MET A 155 -6.45 5.41 13.46
C MET A 155 -7.22 6.63 12.91
N VAL A 156 -6.59 7.34 11.97
CA VAL A 156 -7.11 8.56 11.34
C VAL A 156 -8.08 8.19 10.23
N GLU A 157 -7.71 7.23 9.39
CA GLU A 157 -8.52 6.84 8.26
C GLU A 157 -8.40 5.34 7.96
N PHE A 158 -9.49 4.61 8.23
CA PHE A 158 -9.72 3.27 7.70
C PHE A 158 -10.82 3.31 6.64
N LYS A 159 -10.56 2.69 5.49
CA LYS A 159 -11.50 2.60 4.37
C LYS A 159 -11.45 1.22 3.75
N ALA A 160 -12.62 0.58 3.65
CA ALA A 160 -12.83 -0.70 3.00
C ALA A 160 -14.25 -0.75 2.43
N ASP A 161 -14.48 -1.67 1.49
CA ASP A 161 -15.81 -1.91 0.94
C ASP A 161 -16.73 -2.53 2.00
N CYS A 162 -18.00 -2.16 1.98
CA CYS A 162 -18.95 -2.50 3.04
C CYS A 162 -19.28 -3.98 3.17
N ASP A 163 -19.09 -4.75 2.11
CA ASP A 163 -19.26 -6.20 2.09
C ASP A 163 -18.14 -6.94 2.82
N ILE A 164 -16.96 -6.31 3.00
CA ILE A 164 -15.79 -6.92 3.66
C ILE A 164 -15.32 -6.15 4.92
N CYS A 165 -15.91 -5.00 5.23
CA CYS A 165 -15.51 -4.17 6.35
C CYS A 165 -15.95 -4.79 7.69
N GLU A 166 -14.99 -5.13 8.56
CA GLU A 166 -15.25 -5.78 9.86
C GLU A 166 -14.77 -4.99 11.09
N CYS A 167 -13.98 -3.93 10.93
CA CYS A 167 -13.38 -3.19 12.05
C CYS A 167 -14.29 -2.06 12.58
N GLU A 168 -14.91 -2.29 13.74
CA GLU A 168 -15.67 -1.23 14.43
C GLU A 168 -14.77 -0.19 15.14
N PRO A 169 -15.22 1.08 15.27
CA PRO A 169 -16.47 1.67 14.75
C PRO A 169 -16.34 2.17 13.30
N TYR A 170 -15.20 1.92 12.64
CA TYR A 170 -14.87 2.50 11.34
C TYR A 170 -15.79 1.98 10.22
N CYS A 171 -16.34 0.78 10.38
CA CYS A 171 -17.28 0.18 9.43
C CYS A 171 -18.73 0.64 9.66
N GLU A 172 -19.25 0.63 10.90
CA GLU A 172 -20.63 1.06 11.20
C GLU A 172 -20.94 2.47 10.66
N LEU A 173 -20.03 3.43 10.88
CA LEU A 173 -20.24 4.83 10.50
C LEU A 173 -20.30 5.05 8.99
N LYS A 174 -19.58 4.23 8.20
CA LYS A 174 -19.43 4.43 6.76
C LYS A 174 -20.38 3.57 5.94
N CYS A 175 -20.70 2.39 6.43
CA CYS A 175 -21.49 1.41 5.69
C CYS A 175 -22.97 1.42 6.07
N GLY A 176 -23.31 1.89 7.28
CA GLY A 176 -24.66 1.74 7.81
C GLY A 176 -24.99 0.29 8.12
N VAL A 177 -26.01 0.08 8.95
CA VAL A 177 -26.36 -1.25 9.52
C VAL A 177 -26.87 -2.24 8.45
N GLU A 178 -27.20 -1.79 7.23
CA GLU A 178 -27.95 -2.57 6.24
C GLU A 178 -27.19 -2.98 4.95
N THR A 179 -25.91 -2.63 4.77
CA THR A 179 -25.24 -2.76 3.44
C THR A 179 -24.38 -4.00 3.22
N LYS A 180 -24.51 -5.06 4.04
CA LYS A 180 -23.86 -6.36 3.75
C LYS A 180 -24.61 -7.12 2.63
N ALA A 181 -24.73 -6.52 1.45
CA ALA A 181 -25.15 -7.22 0.25
C ALA A 181 -23.91 -7.82 -0.42
N PRO A 182 -23.87 -9.12 -0.74
CA PRO A 182 -22.74 -9.72 -1.44
C PRO A 182 -22.61 -9.15 -2.86
N LYS A 183 -21.38 -8.87 -3.30
CA LYS A 183 -21.08 -8.59 -4.72
C LYS A 183 -21.44 -9.84 -5.55
N LEU A 184 -22.31 -9.66 -6.55
CA LEU A 184 -22.74 -10.69 -7.51
C LEU A 184 -21.60 -11.13 -8.45
#